data_AF-I4Z950-F1
#
_entry.id   AF-I4Z950-F1
#
_cell.length_a   1.000
_cell.length_b   1.000
_cell.length_c   1.000
_cell.angle_alpha   90.00
_cell.angle_beta   90.00
_cell.angle_gamma   90.00
#
_symmetry.space_group_name_H-M   'P 1'
#
loop_
_entity.id
_entity.type
_entity.pdbx_description
1 polymer ?
#
loop_
_entity_poly.entity_id
_entity_poly.type
_entity_poly.pdbx_seq_one_letter_code
_entity_poly.pdbx_strand_id
1 'polypeptide(L)' 'MSEIDEIIEGGMVFRKASKPKDDDGKIRTKAKKKKYITGAHGSDSAKQKAKYRQARANRHR' A
#
# COMPACT_ATOMS: atom_id res chain seq x y z
N MET A 1 20.24 -44.64 3.81
CA MET A 1 21.12 -43.75 3.01
C MET A 1 20.98 -42.38 3.62
N SER A 2 22.10 -41.74 3.96
CA SER A 2 22.07 -40.54 4.77
C SER A 2 21.51 -39.39 3.94
N GLU A 3 20.72 -38.50 4.55
CA GLU A 3 20.12 -37.31 3.90
C GLU A 3 21.17 -36.45 3.19
N ILE A 4 22.44 -36.55 3.64
CA ILE A 4 23.60 -35.89 3.05
C ILE A 4 23.96 -36.50 1.68
N ASP A 5 23.89 -37.83 1.52
CA ASP A 5 24.20 -38.51 0.25
C ASP A 5 23.18 -38.10 -0.83
N GLU A 6 21.90 -38.01 -0.45
CA GLU A 6 20.82 -37.60 -1.35
C GLU A 6 20.96 -36.14 -1.81
N ILE A 7 21.43 -35.25 -0.92
CA ILE A 7 21.71 -33.85 -1.24
C ILE A 7 22.95 -33.72 -2.15
N ILE A 8 23.97 -34.57 -1.97
CA ILE A 8 25.17 -34.58 -2.82
C ILE A 8 24.84 -35.09 -4.23
N GLU A 9 24.04 -36.15 -4.35
CA GLU A 9 23.68 -36.74 -5.65
C GLU A 9 22.63 -35.92 -6.41
N GLY A 10 21.62 -35.38 -5.72
CA GLY A 10 20.54 -34.60 -6.33
C GLY A 10 20.84 -33.11 -6.53
N GLY A 11 21.83 -32.58 -5.81
CA GLY A 11 22.19 -31.16 -5.80
C GLY A 11 21.17 -30.27 -5.06
N MET A 12 21.64 -29.17 -4.47
CA MET A 12 20.79 -28.22 -3.73
C MET A 12 20.42 -27.01 -4.59
N VAL A 13 19.12 -26.70 -4.67
CA VAL A 13 18.61 -25.50 -5.37
C VAL A 13 18.45 -24.33 -4.39
N PHE A 14 19.32 -23.31 -4.50
CA PHE A 14 19.19 -22.07 -3.73
C PHE A 14 18.08 -21.18 -4.28
N ARG A 15 17.01 -20.97 -3.50
CA ARG A 15 15.95 -20.01 -3.84
C ARG A 15 16.35 -18.60 -3.42
N LYS A 16 16.08 -17.61 -4.29
CA LYS A 16 16.26 -16.19 -3.97
C LYS A 16 15.39 -15.78 -2.78
N ALA A 17 15.90 -14.84 -1.96
CA ALA A 17 15.12 -14.19 -0.92
C ALA A 17 13.87 -13.52 -1.52
N SER A 18 12.77 -13.49 -0.74
CA SER A 18 11.54 -12.85 -1.20
C SER A 18 11.78 -11.36 -1.41
N LYS A 19 11.36 -10.84 -2.58
CA LYS A 19 11.43 -9.41 -2.86
C LYS A 19 10.46 -8.66 -1.94
N PRO A 20 10.79 -7.43 -1.51
CA PRO A 20 9.83 -6.58 -0.80
C PRO A 20 8.57 -6.45 -1.65
N LYS A 21 7.40 -6.68 -1.05
CA LYS A 21 6.13 -6.52 -1.74
C LYS A 21 5.94 -5.03 -2.06
N ASP A 22 5.80 -4.71 -3.35
CA ASP A 22 5.29 -3.41 -3.75
C ASP A 22 3.90 -3.21 -3.13
N ASP A 23 3.75 -2.07 -2.47
CA ASP A 23 2.57 -1.74 -1.68
C ASP A 23 1.40 -1.46 -2.64
N ASP A 24 0.52 -2.45 -2.85
CA ASP A 24 -0.66 -2.45 -3.74
C ASP A 24 -1.72 -1.35 -3.46
N GLY A 25 -1.39 -0.23 -2.82
CA GLY A 25 -2.32 0.84 -2.46
C GLY A 25 -3.40 0.42 -1.46
N LYS A 26 -3.45 -0.87 -1.08
CA LYS A 26 -4.42 -1.42 -0.14
C LYS A 26 -4.17 -0.83 1.24
N ILE A 27 -5.15 -0.09 1.73
CA ILE A 27 -5.03 0.69 2.96
C ILE A 27 -5.13 -0.22 4.19
N ARG A 28 -4.02 -0.88 4.57
CA ARG A 28 -4.00 -1.87 5.65
C ARG A 28 -3.78 -1.29 7.04
N THR A 29 -3.18 -0.10 7.18
CA THR A 29 -2.82 0.47 8.49
C THR A 29 -3.65 1.70 8.86
N LYS A 30 -3.84 1.93 10.18
CA LYS A 30 -4.50 3.14 10.70
C LYS A 30 -3.82 4.43 10.20
N ALA A 31 -2.49 4.42 10.11
CA ALA A 31 -1.70 5.54 9.59
C ALA A 31 -2.00 5.83 8.11
N LYS A 32 -2.05 4.80 7.25
CA LYS A 32 -2.39 4.96 5.82
C LYS A 32 -3.85 5.39 5.62
N LYS A 33 -4.80 4.87 6.43
CA LYS A 33 -6.19 5.33 6.44
C LYS A 33 -6.29 6.80 6.83
N LYS A 34 -5.57 7.21 7.88
CA LYS A 34 -5.53 8.60 8.32
C LYS A 34 -4.98 9.50 7.22
N LYS A 35 -3.88 9.12 6.56
CA LYS A 35 -3.29 9.86 5.42
C LYS A 35 -4.27 10.06 4.26
N TYR A 36 -5.04 9.03 3.90
CA TYR A 36 -6.09 9.13 2.89
C TYR A 36 -7.22 10.09 3.31
N ILE A 37 -7.70 9.97 4.56
CA ILE A 37 -8.78 10.80 5.11
C ILE A 37 -8.37 12.27 5.27
N THR A 38 -7.16 12.53 5.78
CA THR A 38 -6.66 13.90 5.94
C THR A 38 -6.34 14.52 4.59
N GLY A 39 -5.95 13.71 3.60
CA GLY A 39 -5.66 14.11 2.24
C GLY A 39 -4.40 14.96 2.14
N ALA A 40 -3.43 14.53 1.33
CA ALA A 40 -2.36 15.44 0.90
C ALA A 40 -2.95 16.57 0.03
N HIS A 41 -2.25 17.71 -0.07
CA HIS A 41 -2.64 18.77 -1.01
C HIS A 41 -2.81 18.18 -2.43
N GLY A 42 -3.95 18.45 -3.06
CA GLY A 42 -4.28 17.93 -4.39
C GLY A 42 -4.87 16.51 -4.45
N SER A 43 -5.04 15.82 -3.31
CA SER A 43 -5.72 14.52 -3.29
C SER A 43 -7.21 14.63 -3.64
N ASP A 44 -7.83 13.52 -4.04
CA ASP A 44 -9.27 13.49 -4.38
C ASP A 44 -10.15 13.91 -3.20
N SER A 45 -9.77 13.54 -1.98
CA SER A 45 -10.44 13.99 -0.75
C SER A 45 -10.32 15.50 -0.55
N ALA A 46 -9.18 16.11 -0.92
CA ALA A 46 -8.99 17.55 -0.86
C ALA A 46 -9.87 18.29 -1.89
N LYS A 47 -9.96 17.77 -3.12
CA LYS A 47 -10.85 18.29 -4.18
C LYS A 47 -12.31 18.25 -3.75
N GLN A 48 -12.76 17.15 -3.15
CA GLN A 48 -14.13 17.04 -2.64
C GLN A 48 -14.41 18.05 -1.52
N LYS A 49 -13.47 18.24 -0.57
CA LYS A 49 -13.62 19.28 0.45
C LYS A 49 -13.71 20.69 -0.13
N ALA A 50 -12.96 21.00 -1.19
CA ALA A 50 -13.05 22.29 -1.86
C ALA A 50 -14.45 22.51 -2.49
N LYS A 51 -14.99 21.49 -3.17
CA LYS A 51 -16.35 21.50 -3.73
C LYS A 51 -17.42 21.83 -2.67
N TYR A 52 -17.37 21.15 -1.52
CA TYR A 52 -18.34 21.42 -0.43
C TYR A 52 -18.19 22.81 0.19
N ARG A 53 -16.98 23.40 0.22
CA ARG A 53 -16.77 24.78 0.69
C ARG A 53 -17.40 25.80 -0.26
N GLN A 54 -17.21 25.63 -1.58
CA GLN A 54 -17.85 26.48 -2.59
C GLN A 54 -19.38 26.39 -2.51
N ALA A 55 -19.93 25.18 -2.39
CA ALA A 55 -21.37 24.99 -2.23
C ALA A 55 -21.93 25.60 -0.95
N ARG A 56 -21.15 25.66 0.15
CA ARG A 56 -21.52 26.38 1.38
C ARG A 56 -21.52 27.89 1.18
N ALA A 57 -20.50 28.43 0.53
CA ALA A 57 -20.43 29.86 0.25
C ALA A 57 -21.60 30.33 -0.63
N ASN A 58 -21.98 29.52 -1.63
CA ASN A 58 -23.10 29.83 -2.53
C ASN A 58 -24.49 29.68 -1.89
N ARG A 59 -24.61 29.08 -0.69
CA ARG A 59 -25.89 29.02 0.04
C ARG A 59 -26.26 30.32 0.74
N HIS A 60 -25.28 31.20 0.93
CA HIS A 60 -25.46 32.49 1.57
C HIS A 60 -25.28 33.63 0.57
N ARG A 61 -25.36 33.31 -0.74
CA ARG A 61 -25.45 34.27 -1.84
C ARG A 61 -26.87 34.33 -2.36
#